data_AF-A0A932E916-F1
#
_entry.id   AF-A0A932E916-F1
#
_cell.length_a   1.000
_cell.length_b   1.000
_cell.length_c   1.000
_cell.angle_alpha   90.00
_cell.angle_beta   90.00
_cell.angle_gamma   90.00
#
_symmetry.space_group_name_H-M   'P 1'
#
loop_
_entity.id
_entity.type
_entity.pdbx_description
1 polymer ?
#
loop_
_entity_poly.entity_id
_entity_poly.type
_entity_poly.pdbx_seq_one_letter_code
_entity_poly.pdbx_strand_id
1 'polypeptide(L)'
;MLKDRLLLAALLIPALLLLVPLVAMRFTAEVKWTGSDFVVAYVVLASAGLAFRFLFRRAADWTTRAAATAAVGSTLFMTWVNMAVGLVGRENHPANALYLGVLAIGILGPLAANFRPRGLARTFFAMAAAQLLVPAIALFAWNVEPVIPVARVFGANAFFAVLFAATALLFRSAAQQQVRAT
;
A
#
# COMPACT_ATOMS: atom_id res chain seq x y z
N MET A 1 -4.91 28.38 6.07
CA MET A 1 -5.92 27.77 6.96
C MET A 1 -6.30 26.33 6.58
N LEU A 2 -7.01 26.03 5.47
CA LEU A 2 -7.39 24.63 5.13
C LEU A 2 -6.16 23.76 4.72
N LYS A 3 -5.16 24.37 4.07
CA LYS A 3 -3.88 23.72 3.71
C LYS A 3 -3.11 23.22 4.94
N ASP A 4 -3.15 23.94 6.04
CA ASP A 4 -2.37 23.63 7.25
C ASP A 4 -3.06 22.49 8.01
N ARG A 5 -4.39 22.53 8.08
CA ARG A 5 -5.21 21.48 8.72
C ARG A 5 -4.98 20.08 8.15
N LEU A 6 -4.96 19.95 6.81
CA LEU A 6 -4.73 18.65 6.17
C LEU A 6 -3.28 18.15 6.29
N LEU A 7 -2.31 19.04 6.52
CA LEU A 7 -0.90 18.64 6.74
C LEU A 7 -0.75 18.17 8.18
N LEU A 8 -1.27 18.96 9.12
CA LEU A 8 -1.35 18.59 10.53
C LEU A 8 -2.08 17.26 10.70
N ALA A 9 -3.21 17.03 10.01
CA ALA A 9 -3.92 15.76 10.05
C ALA A 9 -3.03 14.58 9.58
N ALA A 10 -2.28 14.75 8.49
CA ALA A 10 -1.39 13.71 7.98
C ALA A 10 -0.23 13.35 8.93
N LEU A 11 0.12 14.24 9.87
CA LEU A 11 1.20 14.01 10.84
C LEU A 11 0.68 13.64 12.23
N LEU A 12 -0.45 14.21 12.66
CA LEU A 12 -1.04 14.01 13.99
C LEU A 12 -1.89 12.73 14.05
N ILE A 13 -2.63 12.39 12.99
CA ILE A 13 -3.45 11.17 12.99
C ILE A 13 -2.57 9.92 13.20
N PRO A 14 -1.44 9.73 12.48
CA PRO A 14 -0.52 8.63 12.77
C PRO A 14 -0.02 8.62 14.21
N ALA A 15 0.38 9.78 14.75
CA ALA A 15 0.88 9.88 16.13
C ALA A 15 -0.19 9.46 17.15
N LEU A 16 -1.43 9.92 16.96
CA LEU A 16 -2.56 9.57 17.82
C LEU A 16 -2.95 8.09 17.68
N LEU A 17 -2.94 7.54 16.46
CA LEU A 17 -3.20 6.11 16.22
C LEU A 17 -2.17 5.24 16.93
N LEU A 18 -0.90 5.65 16.95
CA LEU A 18 0.17 4.93 17.63
C LEU A 18 0.12 5.00 19.16
N LEU A 19 -0.71 5.87 19.74
CA LEU A 19 -1.01 5.78 21.16
C LEU A 19 -1.77 4.48 21.50
N VAL A 20 -2.49 3.88 20.54
CA VAL A 20 -3.23 2.63 20.77
C VAL A 20 -2.29 1.48 21.17
N PRO A 21 -1.27 1.07 20.37
CA PRO A 21 -0.34 0.04 20.79
C PRO A 21 0.48 0.45 22.02
N LEU A 22 0.85 1.74 22.15
CA LEU A 22 1.59 2.22 23.33
C LEU A 22 0.81 2.02 24.63
N VAL A 23 -0.49 2.35 24.61
CA VAL A 23 -1.40 2.14 25.73
C VAL A 23 -1.68 0.65 25.94
N ALA A 24 -1.89 -0.13 24.87
CA ALA A 24 -2.12 -1.57 24.96
C ALA A 24 -0.97 -2.32 25.65
N MET A 25 0.28 -1.94 25.38
CA MET A 25 1.48 -2.48 26.06
C MET A 25 1.51 -2.26 27.58
N ARG A 26 0.65 -1.39 28.12
CA ARG A 26 0.47 -1.21 29.57
C ARG A 26 -0.47 -2.23 30.19
N PHE A 27 -1.31 -2.87 29.37
CA PHE A 27 -2.38 -3.77 29.82
C PHE A 27 -2.18 -5.23 29.38
N THR A 28 -1.42 -5.47 28.29
CA THR A 28 -1.19 -6.82 27.77
C THR A 28 0.24 -7.02 27.27
N ALA A 29 0.70 -8.27 27.34
CA ALA A 29 1.96 -8.72 26.75
C ALA A 29 1.80 -9.18 25.29
N GLU A 30 0.59 -9.13 24.71
CA GLU A 30 0.34 -9.53 23.32
C GLU A 30 0.96 -8.56 22.30
N VAL A 31 1.03 -7.27 22.63
CA VAL A 31 1.73 -6.27 21.84
C VAL A 31 3.11 -6.03 22.47
N LYS A 32 4.18 -6.22 21.70
CA LYS A 32 5.56 -6.03 22.18
C LYS A 32 6.36 -5.19 21.19
N TRP A 33 5.94 -3.94 20.99
CA TRP A 33 6.59 -3.03 20.06
C TRP A 33 7.81 -2.36 20.70
N THR A 34 8.90 -2.38 19.98
CA THR A 34 10.12 -1.61 20.27
C THR A 34 9.97 -0.16 19.81
N GLY A 35 10.86 0.73 20.25
CA GLY A 35 10.88 2.12 19.77
C GLY A 35 11.01 2.23 18.24
N SER A 36 11.74 1.32 17.60
CA SER A 36 11.85 1.25 16.15
C SER A 36 10.52 0.91 15.47
N ASP A 37 9.71 0.03 16.06
CA ASP A 37 8.41 -0.34 15.48
C ASP A 37 7.47 0.86 15.42
N PHE A 38 7.47 1.70 16.47
CA PHE A 38 6.72 2.95 16.48
C PHE A 38 7.20 3.93 15.39
N VAL A 39 8.52 4.09 15.23
CA VAL A 39 9.09 4.98 14.21
C VAL A 39 8.72 4.50 12.81
N VAL A 40 8.89 3.21 12.55
CA VAL A 40 8.58 2.60 11.25
C VAL A 40 7.08 2.70 10.94
N ALA A 41 6.22 2.35 11.89
CA ALA A 41 4.78 2.47 11.72
C ALA A 41 4.35 3.93 11.50
N TYR A 42 4.97 4.89 12.20
CA TYR A 42 4.71 6.32 12.01
C TYR A 42 5.07 6.75 10.60
N VAL A 43 6.27 6.38 10.11
CA VAL A 43 6.72 6.73 8.75
C VAL A 43 5.78 6.15 7.70
N VAL A 44 5.36 4.89 7.84
CA VAL A 44 4.42 4.25 6.91
C VAL A 44 3.07 4.98 6.88
N LEU A 45 2.49 5.26 8.05
CA LEU A 45 1.18 5.94 8.15
C LEU A 45 1.25 7.40 7.69
N ALA A 46 2.29 8.14 8.09
CA ALA A 46 2.47 9.53 7.74
C ALA A 46 2.77 9.70 6.24
N SER A 47 3.62 8.85 5.65
CA SER A 47 3.88 8.87 4.20
C SER A 47 2.62 8.57 3.39
N ALA A 48 1.78 7.63 3.83
CA ALA A 48 0.48 7.38 3.21
C ALA A 48 -0.45 8.61 3.33
N GLY A 49 -0.54 9.24 4.49
CA GLY A 49 -1.32 10.47 4.68
C GLY A 49 -0.85 11.64 3.79
N LEU A 50 0.46 11.80 3.64
CA LEU A 50 1.07 12.80 2.75
C LEU A 50 0.81 12.47 1.28
N ALA A 51 0.94 11.21 0.87
CA ALA A 51 0.65 10.74 -0.48
C ALA A 51 -0.83 10.94 -0.83
N PHE A 52 -1.74 10.60 0.09
CA PHE A 52 -3.17 10.84 -0.05
C PHE A 52 -3.45 12.32 -0.29
N ARG A 53 -2.95 13.19 0.59
CA ARG A 53 -3.07 14.64 0.44
C ARG A 53 -2.52 15.11 -0.91
N PHE A 54 -1.37 14.62 -1.33
CA PHE A 54 -0.72 15.04 -2.58
C PHE A 54 -1.53 14.67 -3.82
N LEU A 55 -2.04 13.44 -3.89
CA LEU A 55 -2.83 12.93 -5.02
C LEU A 55 -4.24 13.54 -5.03
N PHE A 56 -4.90 13.57 -3.87
CA PHE A 56 -6.26 14.09 -3.73
C PHE A 56 -6.36 15.56 -4.12
N ARG A 57 -5.31 16.36 -3.88
CA ARG A 57 -5.25 17.77 -4.29
C ARG A 57 -5.04 17.99 -5.78
N ARG A 58 -4.55 16.98 -6.51
CA ARG A 58 -4.40 17.01 -7.98
C ARG A 58 -5.60 16.45 -8.71
N ALA A 59 -6.47 15.73 -8.01
CA ALA A 59 -7.62 15.09 -8.59
C ALA A 59 -8.69 16.12 -9.00
N ALA A 60 -8.92 16.23 -10.31
CA ALA A 60 -9.85 17.19 -10.91
C ALA A 60 -11.32 16.78 -10.71
N ASP A 61 -11.60 15.49 -10.66
CA ASP A 61 -12.95 14.92 -10.61
C ASP A 61 -13.08 13.84 -9.52
N TRP A 62 -14.32 13.43 -9.25
CA TRP A 62 -14.61 12.46 -8.20
C TRP A 62 -14.06 11.05 -8.50
N THR A 63 -13.97 10.66 -9.77
CA THR A 63 -13.37 9.38 -10.20
C THR A 63 -11.88 9.36 -9.90
N THR A 64 -11.15 10.44 -10.22
CA THR A 64 -9.73 10.57 -9.88
C THR A 64 -9.50 10.60 -8.37
N ARG A 65 -10.40 11.22 -7.60
CA ARG A 65 -10.33 11.22 -6.13
C ARG A 65 -10.53 9.82 -5.56
N ALA A 66 -11.55 9.09 -6.01
CA ALA A 66 -11.79 7.70 -5.61
C ALA A 66 -10.59 6.80 -5.97
N ALA A 67 -10.04 6.95 -7.18
CA ALA A 67 -8.85 6.22 -7.62
C ALA A 67 -7.63 6.52 -6.72
N ALA A 68 -7.38 7.79 -6.40
CA ALA A 68 -6.30 8.20 -5.50
C ALA A 68 -6.46 7.63 -4.08
N THR A 69 -7.69 7.62 -3.54
CA THR A 69 -7.98 7.00 -2.25
C THR A 69 -7.71 5.49 -2.28
N ALA A 70 -8.21 4.79 -3.31
CA ALA A 70 -8.01 3.36 -3.47
C ALA A 70 -6.52 3.01 -3.63
N ALA A 71 -5.77 3.83 -4.37
CA ALA A 71 -4.33 3.68 -4.58
C ALA A 71 -3.53 3.73 -3.28
N VAL A 72 -3.74 4.77 -2.48
CA VAL A 72 -3.02 4.91 -1.21
C VAL A 72 -3.49 3.86 -0.21
N GLY A 73 -4.80 3.62 -0.13
CA GLY A 73 -5.38 2.65 0.81
C GLY A 73 -4.89 1.22 0.55
N SER A 74 -4.95 0.75 -0.69
CA SER A 74 -4.49 -0.60 -1.05
C SER A 74 -2.98 -0.79 -0.85
N THR A 75 -2.18 0.22 -1.22
CA THR A 75 -0.71 0.17 -1.04
C THR A 75 -0.32 0.19 0.43
N LEU A 76 -0.96 1.05 1.23
CA LEU A 76 -0.77 1.09 2.68
C LEU A 76 -1.19 -0.24 3.31
N PHE A 77 -2.34 -0.78 2.93
CA PHE A 77 -2.85 -2.02 3.50
C PHE A 77 -1.92 -3.20 3.21
N MET A 78 -1.43 -3.33 1.97
CA MET A 78 -0.46 -4.37 1.61
C MET A 78 0.83 -4.22 2.42
N THR A 79 1.37 -3.00 2.51
CA THR A 79 2.59 -2.72 3.29
C THR A 79 2.40 -3.10 4.74
N TRP A 80 1.29 -2.67 5.35
CA TRP A 80 0.99 -2.91 6.74
C TRP A 80 0.87 -4.41 7.05
N VAL A 81 0.10 -5.14 6.26
CA VAL A 81 -0.06 -6.59 6.43
C VAL A 81 1.26 -7.32 6.25
N ASN A 82 2.03 -6.98 5.21
CA ASN A 82 3.32 -7.62 4.96
C ASN A 82 4.31 -7.39 6.10
N MET A 83 4.35 -6.18 6.68
CA MET A 83 5.23 -5.86 7.80
C MET A 83 4.76 -6.47 9.13
N ALA A 84 3.46 -6.66 9.30
CA ALA A 84 2.88 -7.15 10.55
C ALA A 84 2.88 -8.69 10.66
N VAL A 85 2.60 -9.39 9.56
CA VAL A 85 2.45 -10.86 9.60
C VAL A 85 3.23 -11.60 8.51
N GLY A 86 3.77 -10.88 7.51
CA GLY A 86 4.31 -11.48 6.29
C GLY A 86 3.20 -12.03 5.39
N LEU A 87 3.34 -11.83 4.08
CA LEU A 87 2.43 -12.42 3.10
C LEU A 87 2.92 -13.78 2.57
N VAL A 88 4.20 -14.10 2.78
CA VAL A 88 4.82 -15.38 2.41
C VAL A 88 5.57 -15.96 3.60
N GLY A 89 5.23 -17.19 3.99
CA GLY A 89 5.91 -17.89 5.09
C GLY A 89 5.67 -17.20 6.44
N ARG A 90 6.73 -17.06 7.26
CA ARG A 90 6.70 -16.29 8.52
C ARG A 90 7.01 -14.81 8.25
N GLU A 91 6.66 -13.93 9.17
CA GLU A 91 6.91 -12.48 9.07
C GLU A 91 8.38 -12.13 8.72
N ASN A 92 9.34 -12.85 9.29
CA ASN A 92 10.78 -12.65 9.08
C ASN A 92 11.35 -13.42 7.87
N HIS A 93 10.51 -14.08 7.07
CA HIS A 93 10.97 -14.83 5.92
C HIS A 93 11.51 -13.90 4.81
N PRO A 94 12.69 -14.18 4.21
CA PRO A 94 13.33 -13.29 3.25
C PRO A 94 12.49 -13.00 2.00
N ALA A 95 11.60 -13.93 1.61
CA ALA A 95 10.67 -13.71 0.48
C ALA A 95 9.73 -12.50 0.69
N ASN A 96 9.44 -12.08 1.92
CA ASN A 96 8.63 -10.87 2.15
C ASN A 96 9.34 -9.59 1.68
N ALA A 97 10.65 -9.63 1.43
CA ALA A 97 11.37 -8.53 0.79
C ALA A 97 10.97 -8.32 -0.67
N LEU A 98 10.40 -9.32 -1.36
CA LEU A 98 9.92 -9.19 -2.74
C LEU A 98 8.81 -8.14 -2.88
N TYR A 99 8.04 -7.89 -1.83
CA TYR A 99 7.02 -6.83 -1.81
C TYR A 99 7.62 -5.42 -1.87
N LEU A 100 8.91 -5.24 -1.55
CA LEU A 100 9.61 -3.98 -1.80
C LEU A 100 9.68 -3.68 -3.30
N GLY A 101 9.75 -4.71 -4.16
CA GLY A 101 9.65 -4.54 -5.61
C GLY A 101 8.28 -4.04 -6.05
N VAL A 102 7.21 -4.55 -5.44
CA VAL A 102 5.84 -4.06 -5.69
C VAL A 102 5.70 -2.60 -5.25
N LEU A 103 6.24 -2.24 -4.08
CA LEU A 103 6.27 -0.86 -3.60
C LEU A 103 7.12 0.06 -4.48
N ALA A 104 8.27 -0.42 -4.97
CA ALA A 104 9.12 0.33 -5.88
C ALA A 104 8.36 0.71 -7.16
N ILE A 105 7.56 -0.21 -7.72
CA ILE A 105 6.67 0.11 -8.85
C ILE A 105 5.67 1.20 -8.45
N GLY A 106 5.03 1.07 -7.28
CA GLY A 106 4.07 2.04 -6.75
C GLY A 106 4.65 3.43 -6.46
N ILE A 107 5.97 3.56 -6.29
CA ILE A 107 6.66 4.84 -6.06
C ILE A 107 7.23 5.40 -7.37
N LEU A 108 7.99 4.59 -8.11
CA LEU A 108 8.67 5.01 -9.33
C LEU A 108 7.71 5.21 -10.50
N GLY A 109 6.66 4.38 -10.59
CA GLY A 109 5.66 4.44 -11.64
C GLY A 109 4.94 5.79 -11.70
N PRO A 110 4.38 6.32 -10.59
CA PRO A 110 3.74 7.63 -10.57
C PRO A 110 4.68 8.78 -10.92
N LEU A 111 5.95 8.70 -10.48
CA LEU A 111 6.98 9.69 -10.81
C LEU A 111 7.27 9.71 -12.31
N ALA A 112 7.52 8.54 -12.92
CA ALA A 112 7.72 8.41 -14.36
C ALA A 112 6.48 8.81 -15.18
N ALA A 113 5.28 8.58 -14.63
CA ALA A 113 4.00 8.93 -15.23
C ALA A 113 3.62 10.42 -15.08
N ASN A 114 4.41 11.23 -14.36
CA ASN A 114 4.05 12.58 -13.95
C ASN A 114 2.65 12.66 -13.31
N PHE A 115 2.27 11.61 -12.58
CA PHE A 115 0.96 11.48 -11.92
C PHE A 115 -0.27 11.61 -12.85
N ARG A 116 -0.10 11.38 -14.16
CA ARG A 116 -1.23 11.36 -15.11
C ARG A 116 -2.08 10.09 -14.91
N PRO A 117 -3.43 10.15 -14.96
CA PRO A 117 -4.29 8.99 -14.71
C PRO A 117 -3.96 7.77 -15.58
N ARG A 118 -3.65 7.98 -16.87
CA ARG A 118 -3.23 6.88 -17.77
C ARG A 118 -1.98 6.15 -17.29
N GLY A 119 -0.99 6.90 -16.79
CA GLY A 119 0.25 6.32 -16.28
C GLY A 119 0.04 5.63 -14.94
N LEU A 120 -0.76 6.23 -14.05
CA LEU A 120 -1.15 5.61 -12.77
C LEU A 120 -1.92 4.30 -12.97
N ALA A 121 -2.78 4.20 -13.99
CA ALA A 121 -3.43 2.95 -14.35
C ALA A 121 -2.40 1.86 -14.70
N ARG A 122 -1.40 2.18 -15.53
CA ARG A 122 -0.33 1.25 -15.90
C ARG A 122 0.49 0.83 -14.69
N THR A 123 0.83 1.78 -13.80
CA THR A 123 1.52 1.49 -12.53
C THR A 123 0.76 0.46 -11.72
N PHE A 124 -0.53 0.65 -11.49
CA PHE A 124 -1.30 -0.27 -10.64
C PHE A 124 -1.56 -1.62 -11.32
N PHE A 125 -1.67 -1.68 -12.64
CA PHE A 125 -1.63 -2.97 -13.36
C PHE A 125 -0.27 -3.67 -13.21
N ALA A 126 0.83 -2.93 -13.28
CA ALA A 126 2.16 -3.49 -13.07
C ALA A 126 2.35 -3.97 -11.63
N MET A 127 1.84 -3.25 -10.63
CA MET A 127 1.81 -3.71 -9.24
C MET A 127 0.98 -4.98 -9.08
N ALA A 128 -0.20 -5.07 -9.71
CA ALA A 128 -1.02 -6.28 -9.69
C ALA A 128 -0.30 -7.49 -10.31
N ALA A 129 0.38 -7.29 -11.45
CA ALA A 129 1.19 -8.34 -12.07
C ALA A 129 2.36 -8.75 -11.17
N ALA A 130 3.09 -7.78 -10.61
CA ALA A 130 4.19 -8.05 -9.69
C ALA A 130 3.71 -8.80 -8.44
N GLN A 131 2.55 -8.43 -7.88
CA GLN A 131 1.94 -9.11 -6.73
C GLN A 131 1.70 -10.60 -7.01
N LEU A 132 1.25 -10.96 -8.22
CA LEU A 132 1.02 -12.35 -8.62
C LEU A 132 2.32 -13.12 -8.87
N LEU A 133 3.41 -12.43 -9.22
CA LEU A 133 4.72 -13.05 -9.41
C LEU A 133 5.42 -13.38 -8.09
N VAL A 134 5.20 -12.60 -7.03
CA VAL A 134 5.82 -12.82 -5.71
C VAL A 134 5.68 -14.27 -5.21
N PRO A 135 4.47 -14.86 -5.11
CA PRO A 135 4.33 -16.23 -4.60
C PRO A 135 4.98 -17.26 -5.53
N ALA A 136 4.97 -17.05 -6.85
CA ALA A 136 5.66 -17.93 -7.78
C ALA A 136 7.18 -17.89 -7.57
N ILE A 137 7.78 -16.69 -7.52
CA ILE A 137 9.21 -16.51 -7.26
C ILE A 137 9.59 -17.11 -5.90
N ALA A 138 8.78 -16.88 -4.87
CA ALA A 138 9.04 -17.41 -3.54
C ALA A 138 9.11 -18.95 -3.53
N LEU A 139 8.19 -19.63 -4.22
CA LEU A 139 8.19 -21.10 -4.33
C LEU A 139 9.44 -21.62 -5.03
N PHE A 140 9.82 -21.02 -6.16
CA PHE A 140 11.00 -21.47 -6.91
C PHE A 140 12.32 -21.17 -6.22
N ALA A 141 12.46 -19.98 -5.63
CA ALA A 141 13.75 -19.52 -5.09
C ALA A 141 14.03 -19.98 -3.66
N TRP A 142 13.00 -20.25 -2.85
CA TRP A 142 13.18 -20.65 -1.45
C TRP A 142 12.62 -22.01 -1.08
N ASN A 143 11.94 -22.71 -2.01
CA ASN A 143 11.28 -23.98 -1.75
C ASN A 143 10.49 -23.94 -0.42
N VAL A 144 9.72 -22.85 -0.24
CA VAL A 144 9.14 -22.46 1.06
C VAL A 144 8.29 -23.61 1.59
N GLU A 145 8.81 -24.37 2.56
CA GLU A 145 8.03 -25.38 3.27
C GLU A 145 6.85 -24.65 3.93
N PRO A 146 5.60 -25.05 3.64
CA PRO A 146 4.45 -24.23 3.98
C PRO A 146 4.14 -24.31 5.48
N VAL A 147 4.77 -23.44 6.28
CA VAL A 147 4.29 -23.11 7.64
C VAL A 147 2.86 -22.51 7.55
N ILE A 148 2.59 -21.78 6.47
CA ILE A 148 1.26 -21.33 6.06
C ILE A 148 0.84 -22.13 4.82
N PRO A 149 -0.38 -22.69 4.77
CA PRO A 149 -0.95 -23.34 3.60
C PRO A 149 -0.74 -22.53 2.32
N VAL A 150 -0.20 -23.18 1.29
CA VAL A 150 0.09 -22.58 -0.03
C VAL A 150 -1.13 -21.81 -0.57
N ALA A 151 -2.33 -22.37 -0.41
CA ALA A 151 -3.58 -21.73 -0.80
C ALA A 151 -3.82 -20.35 -0.14
N ARG A 152 -3.41 -20.16 1.13
CA ARG A 152 -3.50 -18.85 1.81
C ARG A 152 -2.53 -17.83 1.22
N VAL A 153 -1.31 -18.24 0.87
CA VAL A 153 -0.31 -17.36 0.25
C VAL A 153 -0.81 -16.89 -1.12
N PHE A 154 -1.26 -17.80 -1.99
CA PHE A 154 -1.83 -17.43 -3.28
C PHE A 154 -3.11 -16.61 -3.13
N GLY A 155 -4.00 -16.98 -2.19
CA GLY A 155 -5.23 -16.25 -1.93
C GLY A 155 -5.00 -14.81 -1.49
N ALA A 156 -4.06 -14.58 -0.56
CA ALA A 156 -3.69 -13.23 -0.13
C ALA A 156 -3.08 -12.40 -1.27
N ASN A 157 -2.19 -12.99 -2.07
CA ASN A 157 -1.61 -12.31 -3.23
C ASN A 157 -2.64 -12.00 -4.32
N ALA A 158 -3.56 -12.93 -4.60
CA ALA A 158 -4.66 -12.70 -5.54
C ALA A 158 -5.59 -11.59 -5.04
N PHE A 159 -5.90 -11.56 -3.75
CA PHE A 159 -6.69 -10.50 -3.13
C PHE A 159 -6.07 -9.11 -3.35
N PHE A 160 -4.77 -8.94 -3.03
CA PHE A 160 -4.09 -7.67 -3.27
C PHE A 160 -3.95 -7.33 -4.76
N ALA A 161 -3.72 -8.33 -5.62
CA ALA A 161 -3.68 -8.13 -7.05
C ALA A 161 -5.03 -7.61 -7.59
N VAL A 162 -6.15 -8.11 -7.08
CA VAL A 162 -7.49 -7.61 -7.42
C VAL A 162 -7.68 -6.17 -6.94
N LEU A 163 -7.25 -5.82 -5.73
CA LEU A 163 -7.30 -4.43 -5.25
C LEU A 163 -6.49 -3.47 -6.14
N PHE A 164 -5.29 -3.89 -6.56
CA PHE A 164 -4.46 -3.10 -7.46
C PHE A 164 -5.05 -3.02 -8.87
N ALA A 165 -5.59 -4.12 -9.41
CA ALA A 165 -6.28 -4.11 -10.69
C ALA A 165 -7.54 -3.22 -10.67
N ALA A 166 -8.35 -3.29 -9.60
CA ALA A 166 -9.52 -2.42 -9.43
C ALA A 166 -9.10 -0.94 -9.37
N THR A 167 -8.04 -0.62 -8.63
CA THR A 167 -7.47 0.73 -8.59
C THR A 167 -6.99 1.18 -9.98
N ALA A 168 -6.33 0.30 -10.72
CA ALA A 168 -5.89 0.56 -12.09
C ALA A 168 -7.08 0.87 -13.03
N LEU A 169 -8.17 0.12 -12.89
CA LEU A 169 -9.40 0.34 -13.64
C LEU A 169 -10.04 1.70 -13.31
N LEU A 170 -10.03 2.14 -12.05
CA LEU A 170 -10.51 3.48 -11.66
C LEU A 170 -9.68 4.58 -12.33
N PHE A 171 -8.36 4.47 -12.32
CA PHE A 171 -7.49 5.42 -13.03
C PHE A 171 -7.66 5.40 -14.54
N ARG A 172 -7.93 4.22 -15.12
CA ARG A 172 -8.25 4.07 -16.54
C ARG A 172 -9.56 4.79 -16.89
N SER A 173 -10.58 4.64 -16.06
CA SER A 173 -11.86 5.34 -16.23
C SER A 173 -11.68 6.86 -16.10
N ALA A 174 -10.93 7.33 -15.11
CA ALA A 174 -10.59 8.75 -14.94
C ALA A 174 -9.86 9.32 -16.18
N ALA A 175 -8.91 8.56 -16.74
CA ALA A 175 -8.22 8.94 -17.97
C ALA A 175 -9.17 9.10 -19.17
N GLN A 176 -10.17 8.23 -19.29
CA GLN A 176 -11.15 8.29 -20.38
C GLN A 176 -12.07 9.51 -20.22
N GLN A 177 -12.46 9.84 -18.98
CA GLN A 177 -13.27 11.03 -18.71
C GLN A 177 -12.53 12.33 -19.07
N GLN A 178 -11.23 12.42 -18.75
CA GLN A 178 -10.42 13.59 -19.12
C GLN A 178 -10.33 13.82 -20.62
N VAL A 179 -10.29 12.74 -21.41
CA VAL A 179 -10.23 12.82 -22.88
C VAL A 179 -11.56 13.22 -23.49
N ARG A 180 -12.68 12.82 -22.88
CA ARG A 180 -14.02 13.19 -23.36
C ARG A 180 -14.39 14.64 -23.04
N ALA A 181 -13.67 15.26 -22.10
CA ALA A 181 -13.89 16.64 -21.68
C ALA A 181 -13.03 17.67 -22.46
N THR A 182 -12.12 17.21 -23.33
CA THR A 182 -11.29 18.02 -24.23
C THR A 182 -11.80 17.93 -25.65
#